data_AF-A0A950A342-F1
#
_entry.id   AF-A0A950A342-F1
#
_cell.length_a   1.000
_cell.length_b   1.000
_cell.length_c   1.000
_cell.angle_alpha   90.00
_cell.angle_beta   90.00
_cell.angle_gamma   90.00
#
_symmetry.space_group_name_H-M   'P 1'
#
loop_
_entity.id
_entity.type
_entity.pdbx_description
1 polymer ?
#
loop_
_entity_poly.entity_id
_entity_poly.type
_entity_poly.pdbx_seq_one_letter_code
_entity_poly.pdbx_strand_id
1 'polypeptide(L)' 'MLKVNGEVFAQGRVPVSAPLLFTANDCLDIGIALGSPVSLDYREKAPFKFNGTIEGAHVQYATAKKPAKATAAAN' A
#
# COMPACT_ATOMS: atom_id res chain seq x y z
N MET A 1 5.64 7.29 1.93
CA MET A 1 6.24 8.06 0.83
C MET A 1 6.25 7.16 -0.39
N LEU A 2 5.88 7.69 -1.56
CA LEU A 2 5.93 6.98 -2.83
C LEU A 2 7.15 7.46 -3.61
N LYS A 3 7.97 6.52 -4.09
CA LYS A 3 9.19 6.82 -4.84
C LYS A 3 9.14 6.21 -6.24
N VAL A 4 9.67 6.92 -7.22
CA VAL A 4 9.89 6.44 -8.59
C VAL A 4 11.35 6.70 -8.92
N ASN A 5 12.08 5.69 -9.39
CA ASN A 5 13.53 5.80 -9.68
C ASN A 5 14.36 6.36 -8.50
N GLY A 6 13.96 6.06 -7.27
CA GLY A 6 14.62 6.53 -6.04
C GLY A 6 14.22 7.93 -5.58
N GLU A 7 13.54 8.72 -6.42
CA GLU A 7 13.10 10.08 -6.12
C GLU A 7 11.69 10.10 -5.50
N VAL A 8 11.43 11.06 -4.60
CA VAL A 8 10.12 11.18 -3.96
C VAL A 8 9.13 11.82 -4.94
N PHE A 9 8.13 11.05 -5.33
CA PHE A 9 7.07 11.51 -6.23
C PHE A 9 5.85 12.04 -5.47
N ALA A 10 5.48 11.39 -4.37
CA ALA A 10 4.34 11.81 -3.54
C ALA A 10 4.52 11.45 -2.07
N GLN A 11 3.98 12.28 -1.19
CA GLN A 11 3.98 12.06 0.26
C GLN A 11 2.72 12.64 0.90
N GLY A 12 2.19 11.94 1.90
CA GLY A 12 1.05 12.37 2.68
C GLY A 12 0.82 11.46 3.87
N ARG A 13 -0.20 11.78 4.68
CA ARG A 13 -0.65 10.97 5.80
C ARG A 13 -2.06 10.47 5.50
N VAL A 14 -2.25 9.14 5.54
CA VAL A 14 -3.59 8.54 5.46
C VAL A 14 -4.29 8.82 6.80
N PRO A 15 -5.48 9.45 6.80
CA PRO A 15 -6.13 9.88 8.04
C PRO A 15 -6.68 8.70 8.86
N VAL A 16 -7.11 7.63 8.19
CA VAL A 16 -7.65 6.40 8.80
C VAL A 16 -7.15 5.20 8.00
N SER A 17 -6.54 4.22 8.67
CA SER A 17 -6.20 2.95 8.04
C SER A 17 -7.43 2.03 7.97
N ALA A 18 -7.47 1.15 6.96
CA ALA A 18 -8.50 0.11 6.83
C ALA A 18 -7.93 -1.29 7.14
N PRO A 19 -7.42 -1.53 8.37
CA PRO A 19 -6.64 -2.73 8.70
C PRO A 19 -7.43 -4.03 8.49
N LEU A 20 -8.75 -4.00 8.69
CA LEU A 20 -9.60 -5.17 8.55
C LEU A 20 -9.59 -5.75 7.13
N LEU A 21 -9.53 -4.91 6.11
CA LEU A 21 -9.46 -5.34 4.71
C LEU A 21 -8.15 -6.10 4.44
N PHE A 22 -7.04 -5.61 5.01
CA PHE A 22 -5.73 -6.28 4.90
C PHE A 22 -5.64 -7.62 5.64
N THR A 23 -6.49 -7.88 6.63
CA THR A 23 -6.38 -9.08 7.50
C THR A 23 -7.46 -10.13 7.28
N ALA A 24 -8.62 -9.76 6.73
CA ALA A 24 -9.78 -10.66 6.68
C ALA A 24 -9.77 -11.59 5.45
N ASN A 25 -9.26 -11.16 4.29
CA ASN A 25 -9.13 -12.02 3.10
C ASN A 25 -8.26 -11.47 1.96
N ASP A 26 -7.56 -10.35 2.11
CA ASP A 26 -6.88 -9.74 0.96
C ASP A 26 -5.69 -10.59 0.48
N CYS A 27 -5.72 -10.96 -0.79
CA CYS A 27 -4.59 -11.55 -1.50
C CYS A 27 -3.57 -10.45 -1.84
N LEU A 28 -2.28 -10.76 -1.73
CA LEU A 28 -1.23 -9.93 -2.31
C LEU A 28 -1.07 -10.31 -3.79
N ASP A 29 -1.80 -9.62 -4.65
CA ASP A 29 -1.76 -9.81 -6.09
C ASP A 29 -0.66 -8.95 -6.73
N ILE A 30 0.17 -9.55 -7.60
CA ILE A 30 1.19 -8.84 -8.38
C ILE A 30 0.94 -9.10 -9.86
N GLY A 31 0.79 -8.02 -10.64
CA GLY A 31 0.63 -8.08 -12.10
C GLY A 31 -0.81 -8.28 -12.60
N ILE A 32 -1.73 -8.82 -11.79
CA ILE A 32 -3.16 -8.89 -12.10
C ILE A 32 -3.96 -9.08 -10.81
N ALA A 33 -5.01 -8.28 -10.59
CA ALA A 33 -5.94 -8.47 -9.49
C ALA A 33 -7.20 -9.21 -9.99
N LEU A 34 -7.59 -10.28 -9.32
CA LEU A 34 -8.76 -11.10 -9.70
C LEU A 34 -10.02 -10.79 -8.89
N GLY A 35 -9.94 -9.85 -7.95
CA GLY A 35 -11.09 -9.36 -7.21
C GLY A 35 -12.10 -8.60 -8.08
N SER A 36 -13.33 -8.50 -7.59
CA SER A 36 -14.37 -7.70 -8.25
C SER A 36 -14.00 -6.21 -8.27
N PRO A 37 -14.30 -5.47 -9.36
CA PRO A 37 -14.05 -4.05 -9.40
C PRO A 37 -14.97 -3.30 -8.42
N VAL A 38 -14.50 -2.14 -7.93
CA VAL A 38 -15.22 -1.30 -6.97
C VAL A 38 -16.49 -0.65 -7.57
N SER A 39 -16.57 -0.52 -8.91
CA SER A 39 -17.74 -0.01 -9.63
C SER A 39 -18.08 -0.89 -10.84
N LEU A 40 -19.37 -0.95 -11.16
CA LEU A 40 -19.91 -1.60 -12.36
C LEU A 40 -19.39 -0.96 -13.66
N ASP A 41 -19.02 0.32 -13.64
CA ASP A 41 -18.46 1.03 -14.80
C ASP A 41 -17.14 0.41 -15.29
N TYR A 42 -16.48 -0.36 -14.42
CA TYR A 42 -15.21 -1.02 -14.68
C TYR A 42 -15.37 -2.52 -14.96
N ARG A 43 -16.60 -3.06 -14.93
CA ARG A 43 -16.87 -4.50 -15.06
C ARG A 43 -16.27 -5.09 -16.33
N GLU A 44 -16.50 -4.45 -17.47
CA GLU A 44 -16.01 -4.92 -18.78
C GLU A 44 -14.51 -4.70 -18.99
N LYS A 45 -13.87 -3.88 -18.13
CA LYS A 45 -12.43 -3.61 -18.19
C LYS A 45 -11.62 -4.53 -17.28
N ALA A 46 -12.28 -5.20 -16.34
CA ALA A 46 -11.64 -6.16 -15.46
C ALA A 46 -11.45 -7.51 -16.19
N PRO A 47 -10.38 -8.26 -15.88
CA PRO A 47 -9.32 -7.92 -14.94
C PRO A 47 -8.24 -7.00 -15.55
N PHE A 48 -7.65 -6.16 -14.71
CA PHE A 48 -6.64 -5.16 -15.11
C PHE A 48 -5.25 -5.77 -15.15
N LYS A 49 -4.96 -6.57 -16.19
CA LYS A 49 -3.65 -7.20 -16.36
C LYS A 49 -2.57 -6.15 -16.68
N PHE A 50 -1.45 -6.20 -15.96
CA PHE A 50 -0.25 -5.44 -16.28
C PHE A 50 0.33 -5.91 -17.62
N ASN A 51 0.72 -4.95 -18.48
CA ASN A 51 1.17 -5.20 -19.84
C ASN A 51 2.68 -4.99 -20.04
N GLY A 52 3.44 -4.77 -18.97
CA GLY A 52 4.90 -4.71 -18.99
C GLY A 52 5.56 -5.94 -18.34
N THR A 53 6.84 -5.79 -18.01
CA THR A 53 7.62 -6.81 -17.29
C THR A 53 7.81 -6.42 -15.82
N ILE A 54 7.67 -7.39 -14.92
CA ILE A 54 7.98 -7.23 -13.51
C ILE A 54 9.30 -7.95 -13.25
N GLU A 55 10.36 -7.18 -13.00
CA GLU A 55 11.70 -7.73 -12.71
C GLU A 55 11.77 -8.35 -11.31
N GLY A 56 11.02 -7.81 -10.34
CA GLY A 56 10.99 -8.32 -8.98
C GLY A 56 10.11 -7.49 -8.06
N ALA A 57 9.64 -8.11 -6.97
CA ALA A 57 8.89 -7.47 -5.91
C ALA A 57 9.56 -7.75 -4.56
N HIS A 58 9.91 -6.69 -3.84
CA HIS A 58 10.57 -6.79 -2.53
C HIS A 58 9.65 -6.25 -1.44
N VAL A 59 9.30 -7.10 -0.47
CA VAL A 59 8.46 -6.74 0.67
C VAL A 59 9.30 -6.83 1.94
N GLN A 60 9.26 -5.79 2.76
CA GLN A 60 10.00 -5.71 4.01
C GLN A 60 9.11 -5.07 5.08
N TYR A 61 9.21 -5.57 6.31
CA TYR A 61 8.63 -4.86 7.45
C TYR A 61 9.36 -3.53 7.64
N ALA A 62 8.60 -2.45 7.80
CA ALA A 62 9.19 -1.18 8.18
C ALA A 62 9.79 -1.34 9.59
N THR A 63 11.08 -1.04 9.74
CA THR A 63 11.70 -0.98 11.05
C THR A 63 11.00 0.12 11.86
N ALA A 64 10.32 -0.27 12.93
CA ALA A 64 9.66 0.69 13.79
C ALA A 64 10.71 1.66 14.35
N LYS A 65 10.57 2.96 14.08
CA LYS A 65 11.35 3.97 14.79
C LYS A 65 10.87 3.92 16.24
N LYS A 66 11.77 3.61 17.18
CA LYS A 66 11.48 3.62 18.63
C LYS A 66 10.74 4.93 18.95
N PRO A 67 9.59 4.90 19.67
CA PRO A 67 8.91 6.13 20.04
C PRO A 67 9.89 7.00 20.83
N ALA A 68 9.94 8.29 20.49
CA ALA A 68 10.73 9.25 21.25
C ALA A 68 10.25 9.20 22.70
N LYS A 69 11.18 9.07 23.65
CA LYS A 69 10.89 9.08 25.08
C LYS A 69 10.16 10.38 25.39
N ALA A 70 8.94 10.31 25.90
CA ALA A 70 8.24 11.48 26.40
C ALA A 70 9.13 12.14 27.46
N THR A 71 9.59 13.35 27.20
CA THR A 71 10.16 14.19 28.25
C THR A 71 9.02 14.58 29.16
N ALA A 72 9.02 14.04 30.38
CA ALA A 72 8.15 14.54 31.44
C ALA A 72 8.44 16.04 31.60
N ALA A 73 7.43 16.87 31.33
CA ALA A 73 7.48 18.27 31.74
C ALA A 73 7.45 18.26 33.26
N ALA A 74 8.58 18.60 33.87
CA ALA A 74 8.60 19.04 35.26
C ALA A 74 7.85 20.38 35.31
N ASN A 75 6.78 20.43 36.09
CA ASN A 75 6.30 21.58 36.85
C ASN A 75 5.34 21.06 37.91
#